data_AF-A0A9C9SC30-F1
#
_entry.id   AF-A0A9C9SC30-F1
#
_cell.length_a   1.000
_cell.length_b   1.000
_cell.length_c   1.000
_cell.angle_alpha   90.00
_cell.angle_beta   90.00
_cell.angle_gamma   90.00
#
_symmetry.space_group_name_H-M   'P 1'
#
loop_
_entity.id
_entity.type
_entity.pdbx_description
1 polymer ?
#
loop_
_entity_poly.entity_id
_entity_poly.type
_entity_poly.pdbx_seq_one_letter_code
_entity_poly.pdbx_strand_id
1 'polypeptide(L)'
;MRTHYCGEIRATDVDGEITVSGWVHRRRDHGGVIFIDLRDREGLLQVVFDPDTPEAFATAERVRSEYVLRVTGKVRIRPEGTENPDMPTGEVELLGRKLEILNSAETPPFQVDIEDDEVSEELRLRYRYIDLRRPQMLERLKLRSEVVRVLRNF
;
A
#
# COMPACT_ATOMS: atom_id res chain seq x y z
N MET A 1 1.16 17.00 -0.63
CA MET A 1 2.53 16.43 -0.67
C MET A 1 2.59 15.27 0.32
N ARG A 2 3.31 14.16 0.04
CA ARG A 2 3.42 13.01 0.95
C ARG A 2 4.18 13.40 2.22
N THR A 3 3.72 12.92 3.37
CA THR A 3 4.33 13.17 4.69
C THR A 3 5.09 11.97 5.24
N HIS A 4 4.58 10.76 5.02
CA HIS A 4 5.13 9.51 5.54
C HIS A 4 5.04 8.42 4.47
N TYR A 5 5.89 7.39 4.58
CA TYR A 5 5.72 6.16 3.82
C TYR A 5 4.72 5.24 4.53
N CYS A 6 4.03 4.39 3.75
CA CYS A 6 2.99 3.49 4.22
C CYS A 6 3.55 2.50 5.24
N GLY A 7 4.66 1.82 4.92
CA GLY A 7 5.25 0.80 5.81
C GLY A 7 5.96 1.34 7.05
N GLU A 8 6.09 2.65 7.20
CA GLU A 8 6.82 3.28 8.32
C GLU A 8 5.92 3.68 9.49
N ILE A 9 4.59 3.66 9.32
CA ILE A 9 3.66 4.11 10.36
C ILE A 9 3.69 3.17 11.57
N ARG A 10 3.76 3.74 12.77
CA ARG A 10 3.80 3.02 14.05
C ARG A 10 2.79 3.61 15.04
N ALA A 11 2.64 2.95 16.19
CA ALA A 11 1.80 3.43 17.30
C ALA A 11 2.21 4.83 17.81
N THR A 12 3.47 5.23 17.58
CA THR A 12 3.96 6.59 17.90
C THR A 12 3.31 7.69 17.08
N ASP A 13 2.72 7.35 15.92
CA ASP A 13 2.10 8.31 15.01
C ASP A 13 0.59 8.47 15.24
N VAL A 14 0.04 7.76 16.23
CA VAL A 14 -1.39 7.82 16.59
C VAL A 14 -1.82 9.25 16.89
N ASP A 15 -3.05 9.56 16.51
CA ASP A 15 -3.64 10.89 16.51
C ASP A 15 -3.07 11.89 15.51
N GLY A 16 -1.96 11.57 14.86
CA GLY A 16 -1.37 12.35 13.78
C GLY A 16 -2.25 12.35 12.52
N GLU A 17 -2.38 13.52 11.89
CA GLU A 17 -2.90 13.62 10.52
C GLU A 17 -1.75 13.45 9.53
N ILE A 18 -1.82 12.40 8.71
CA ILE A 18 -0.78 12.07 7.73
C ILE A 18 -1.36 12.02 6.33
N THR A 19 -0.49 12.28 5.36
CA THR A 19 -0.73 12.04 3.93
C THR A 19 0.23 10.99 3.40
N VAL A 20 -0.32 9.90 2.87
CA VAL A 20 0.40 8.78 2.25
C VAL A 20 0.02 8.67 0.77
N SER A 21 0.86 8.03 -0.02
CA SER A 21 0.58 7.80 -1.44
C SER A 21 1.22 6.51 -1.91
N GLY A 22 0.49 5.72 -2.68
CA GLY A 22 0.89 4.37 -3.04
C GLY A 22 -0.07 3.70 -4.00
N TRP A 23 0.11 2.39 -4.18
CA TRP A 23 -0.72 1.52 -5.00
C TRP A 23 -1.70 0.73 -4.15
N VAL A 24 -2.91 0.54 -4.65
CA VAL A 24 -3.89 -0.35 -4.01
C VAL A 24 -3.42 -1.79 -4.15
N HIS A 25 -2.98 -2.38 -3.05
CA HIS A 25 -2.60 -3.78 -3.04
C HIS A 25 -3.82 -4.68 -3.03
N ARG A 26 -4.73 -4.42 -2.09
CA ARG A 26 -5.99 -5.14 -1.92
C ARG A 26 -7.08 -4.18 -1.47
N ARG A 27 -8.29 -4.42 -1.93
CA ARG A 27 -9.51 -3.71 -1.51
C ARG A 27 -10.48 -4.74 -0.95
N ARG A 28 -11.04 -4.45 0.22
CA ARG A 28 -12.07 -5.26 0.89
C ARG A 28 -13.25 -4.34 1.22
N ASP A 29 -14.45 -4.76 0.83
CA ASP A 29 -15.67 -3.97 0.96
C ASP A 29 -16.69 -4.79 1.72
N HIS A 30 -17.11 -4.26 2.88
CA HIS A 30 -18.08 -4.88 3.76
C HIS A 30 -19.42 -4.13 3.76
N GLY A 31 -19.66 -3.26 2.76
CA GLY A 31 -20.88 -2.47 2.58
C GLY A 31 -20.98 -1.25 3.49
N GLY A 32 -20.65 -1.39 4.78
CA GLY A 32 -20.62 -0.29 5.75
C GLY A 32 -19.22 0.28 6.04
N VAL A 33 -18.17 -0.36 5.53
CA VAL A 33 -16.78 0.04 5.71
C VAL A 33 -15.93 -0.52 4.56
N ILE A 34 -15.00 0.29 4.07
CA ILE A 34 -14.07 -0.11 3.01
C ILE A 34 -12.65 -0.10 3.56
N PHE A 35 -11.96 -1.22 3.39
CA PHE A 35 -10.54 -1.37 3.71
C PHE A 35 -9.72 -1.39 2.43
N ILE A 36 -8.66 -0.59 2.40
CA ILE A 36 -7.67 -0.55 1.33
C ILE A 36 -6.30 -0.79 1.93
N ASP A 37 -5.63 -1.85 1.50
CA ASP A 37 -4.22 -2.05 1.79
C ASP A 37 -3.41 -1.23 0.77
N LEU A 38 -2.85 -0.11 1.21
CA LEU A 38 -2.07 0.80 0.39
C LEU A 38 -0.59 0.43 0.48
N ARG A 39 0.03 0.14 -0.68
CA ARG A 39 1.43 -0.26 -0.80
C ARG A 39 2.29 0.87 -1.31
N ASP A 40 3.44 1.04 -0.69
CA ASP A 40 4.55 1.78 -1.29
C ASP A 40 5.87 1.01 -1.15
N ARG A 41 7.00 1.71 -1.31
CA ARG A 41 8.32 1.08 -1.28
C ARG A 41 8.76 0.60 0.10
N GLU A 42 8.14 1.09 1.18
CA GLU A 42 8.52 0.69 2.56
C GLU A 42 7.56 -0.35 3.13
N GLY A 43 6.38 -0.54 2.54
CA GLY A 43 5.48 -1.62 2.91
C GLY A 43 4.02 -1.30 2.65
N LEU A 44 3.16 -1.97 3.40
CA LEU A 44 1.71 -1.81 3.36
C LEU A 44 1.23 -0.93 4.51
N LEU A 45 0.09 -0.27 4.33
CA LEU A 45 -0.68 0.41 5.37
C LEU A 45 -2.17 0.14 5.12
N GLN A 46 -2.92 -0.25 6.15
CA GLN A 46 -4.37 -0.36 6.06
C GLN A 46 -4.99 1.03 6.15
N VAL A 47 -5.80 1.37 5.17
CA VAL A 47 -6.61 2.58 5.12
C VAL A 47 -8.08 2.17 5.24
N VAL A 48 -8.80 2.80 6.16
CA VAL A 48 -10.21 2.54 6.42
C VAL A 48 -11.03 3.75 6.02
N PHE A 49 -12.12 3.51 5.31
CA PHE A 49 -13.12 4.52 4.97
C PHE A 49 -14.45 4.14 5.61
N ASP A 50 -14.90 4.99 6.52
CA ASP A 50 -16.18 4.88 7.22
C ASP A 50 -17.23 5.82 6.55
N PRO A 51 -18.55 5.54 6.68
CA PRO A 51 -19.61 6.32 6.02
C PRO A 51 -19.68 7.79 6.48
N ASP A 52 -19.05 8.12 7.62
CA ASP A 52 -18.90 9.48 8.14
C ASP A 52 -18.09 10.40 7.20
N THR A 53 -17.37 9.81 6.23
CA THR A 53 -16.60 10.53 5.20
C THR A 53 -17.18 10.26 3.80
N PRO A 54 -18.40 10.75 3.49
CA PRO A 54 -19.17 10.29 2.34
C PRO A 54 -18.46 10.50 0.99
N GLU A 55 -17.74 11.60 0.81
CA GLU A 55 -16.98 11.89 -0.42
C GLU A 55 -15.81 10.92 -0.62
N ALA A 56 -15.07 10.64 0.47
CA ALA A 56 -13.95 9.70 0.44
C ALA A 56 -14.44 8.26 0.26
N PHE A 57 -15.55 7.91 0.92
CA PHE A 57 -16.21 6.62 0.80
C PHE A 57 -16.67 6.34 -0.63
N ALA A 58 -17.42 7.27 -1.25
CA ALA A 58 -17.87 7.13 -2.64
C ALA A 58 -16.69 7.02 -3.63
N THR A 59 -15.58 7.70 -3.34
CA THR A 59 -14.36 7.56 -4.14
C THR A 59 -13.73 6.17 -3.95
N ALA A 60 -13.69 5.66 -2.71
CA ALA A 60 -13.14 4.35 -2.36
C ALA A 60 -13.95 3.17 -2.95
N GLU A 61 -15.26 3.34 -3.17
CA GLU A 61 -16.11 2.37 -3.89
C GLU A 61 -15.65 2.12 -5.33
N ARG A 62 -15.13 3.17 -5.97
CA ARG A 62 -14.69 3.12 -7.38
C ARG A 62 -13.28 2.60 -7.55
N VAL A 63 -12.49 2.57 -6.48
CA VAL A 63 -11.10 2.11 -6.51
C VAL A 63 -11.01 0.64 -6.89
N ARG A 64 -10.01 0.29 -7.70
CA ARG A 64 -9.67 -1.09 -8.07
C ARG A 64 -8.19 -1.37 -7.76
N SER A 65 -7.79 -2.62 -7.88
CA SER A 65 -6.40 -3.05 -7.64
C SER A 65 -5.42 -2.25 -8.48
N GLU A 66 -4.26 -1.97 -7.90
CA GLU A 66 -3.14 -1.22 -8.49
C GLU A 66 -3.43 0.24 -8.89
N TYR A 67 -4.58 0.81 -8.52
CA TYR A 67 -4.83 2.26 -8.62
C TYR A 67 -3.77 3.02 -7.81
N VAL A 68 -3.37 4.18 -8.32
CA VAL A 68 -2.44 5.08 -7.64
C VAL A 68 -3.23 6.10 -6.84
N LEU A 69 -3.11 6.04 -5.52
CA LEU A 69 -3.89 6.86 -4.61
C LEU A 69 -3.02 7.83 -3.82
N ARG A 70 -3.64 8.94 -3.44
CA ARG A 70 -3.20 9.82 -2.35
C ARG A 70 -4.29 9.83 -1.30
N VAL A 71 -3.91 9.53 -0.06
CA VAL A 71 -4.84 9.51 1.08
C VAL A 71 -4.32 10.43 2.15
N THR A 72 -5.20 11.30 2.66
CA THR A 72 -4.97 12.07 3.88
C THR A 72 -5.96 11.61 4.94
N GLY A 73 -5.46 11.32 6.15
CA GLY A 73 -6.27 10.73 7.20
C GLY A 73 -5.63 10.83 8.58
N LYS A 74 -6.33 10.32 9.59
CA LYS A 74 -5.88 10.28 10.98
C LYS A 74 -5.41 8.86 11.34
N VAL A 75 -4.21 8.74 11.90
CA VAL A 75 -3.71 7.44 12.40
C VAL A 75 -4.48 7.07 13.68
N ARG A 76 -4.96 5.84 13.75
CA ARG A 76 -5.58 5.27 14.96
C ARG A 76 -5.06 3.87 15.21
N ILE A 77 -5.12 3.45 16.47
CA ILE A 77 -4.92 2.04 16.85
C ILE A 77 -6.05 1.23 16.23
N ARG A 78 -5.72 0.04 15.73
CA ARG A 78 -6.73 -0.89 15.25
C ARG A 78 -7.64 -1.35 16.40
N PRO A 79 -8.93 -1.63 16.14
CA PRO A 79 -9.79 -2.25 17.14
C PRO A 79 -9.18 -3.54 17.70
N GLU A 80 -9.41 -3.81 18.98
CA GLU A 80 -8.92 -5.01 19.66
C GLU A 80 -9.33 -6.28 18.91
N GLY A 81 -8.38 -7.18 18.66
CA GLY A 81 -8.58 -8.42 17.90
C GLY A 81 -8.48 -8.27 16.38
N THR A 82 -8.15 -7.08 15.87
CA THR A 82 -7.93 -6.83 14.43
C THR A 82 -6.48 -6.44 14.09
N GLU A 83 -5.59 -6.56 15.07
CA GLU A 83 -4.16 -6.42 14.91
C GLU A 83 -3.62 -7.49 13.96
N ASN A 84 -2.68 -7.12 13.10
CA ASN A 84 -2.05 -8.05 12.16
C ASN A 84 -0.56 -8.24 12.49
N PRO A 85 -0.15 -9.33 13.18
CA PRO A 85 1.24 -9.53 13.57
C PRO A 85 2.19 -9.75 12.38
N ASP A 86 1.65 -10.12 11.21
CA ASP A 86 2.44 -10.34 9.99
C ASP A 86 2.78 -9.03 9.26
N MET A 87 2.30 -7.89 9.77
CA MET A 87 2.42 -6.58 9.13
C MET A 87 3.15 -5.60 10.07
N PRO A 88 4.21 -4.90 9.63
CA PRO A 88 4.92 -3.93 10.47
C PRO A 88 4.04 -2.78 10.98
N THR A 89 2.99 -2.42 10.24
CA THR A 89 1.99 -1.42 10.63
C THR A 89 0.72 -2.08 11.20
N GLY A 90 0.81 -3.33 11.65
CA GLY A 90 -0.34 -4.17 11.98
C GLY A 90 -1.10 -3.76 13.23
N GLU A 91 -0.52 -2.92 14.08
CA GLU A 91 -1.15 -2.35 15.29
C GLU A 91 -1.97 -1.09 14.98
N VAL A 92 -1.75 -0.48 13.80
CA VAL A 92 -2.34 0.81 13.43
C VAL A 92 -3.08 0.74 12.10
N GLU A 93 -3.93 1.72 11.87
CA GLU A 93 -4.59 1.97 10.60
C GLU A 93 -4.81 3.46 10.37
N LEU A 94 -5.03 3.82 9.11
CA LEU A 94 -5.31 5.20 8.71
C LEU A 94 -6.80 5.37 8.44
N LEU A 95 -7.48 6.17 9.26
CA LEU A 95 -8.84 6.61 8.98
C LEU A 95 -8.81 7.68 7.86
N GLY A 96 -9.17 7.27 6.65
CA GLY A 96 -9.10 8.09 5.44
C GLY A 96 -10.15 9.20 5.44
N ARG A 97 -9.71 10.46 5.48
CA ARG A 97 -10.59 11.63 5.44
C ARG A 97 -10.74 12.21 4.03
N LYS A 98 -9.65 12.18 3.27
CA LYS A 98 -9.60 12.62 1.87
C LYS A 98 -8.91 11.54 1.06
N LEU A 99 -9.54 11.19 -0.06
CA LEU A 99 -9.02 10.23 -1.01
C LEU A 99 -9.01 10.86 -2.38
N GLU A 100 -7.87 10.74 -3.05
CA GLU A 100 -7.69 11.17 -4.43
C GLU A 100 -7.09 10.04 -5.25
N ILE A 101 -7.71 9.77 -6.39
CA ILE A 101 -7.18 8.85 -7.40
C ILE A 101 -6.22 9.67 -8.26
N LEU A 102 -4.92 9.51 -8.03
CA LEU A 102 -3.89 10.15 -8.84
C LEU A 102 -3.82 9.55 -10.24
N ASN A 103 -4.03 8.24 -10.34
CA ASN A 103 -4.13 7.54 -11.60
C ASN A 103 -4.94 6.25 -11.44
N SER A 104 -5.80 5.94 -12.42
CA SER A 104 -6.44 4.64 -12.52
C SER A 104 -5.45 3.60 -13.09
N ALA A 105 -5.75 2.33 -12.86
CA ALA A 105 -5.00 1.22 -13.44
C ALA A 105 -5.95 0.23 -14.12
N GLU A 106 -5.51 -0.34 -15.23
CA GLU A 106 -6.14 -1.55 -15.78
C GLU A 106 -5.81 -2.74 -14.87
N THR A 107 -6.64 -3.79 -14.93
CA THR A 107 -6.38 -5.01 -14.19
C THR A 107 -5.01 -5.57 -14.60
N PRO A 108 -4.07 -5.76 -13.66
CA PRO A 108 -2.74 -6.24 -14.02
C PRO A 108 -2.81 -7.68 -14.55
N PRO A 109 -1.89 -8.08 -15.44
CA PRO A 109 -1.89 -9.41 -16.06
C PRO A 109 -1.64 -10.54 -15.06
N PHE A 110 -1.05 -10.22 -13.90
CA PHE A 110 -0.92 -11.07 -12.73
C PHE A 110 -0.95 -10.19 -11.47
N GLN A 111 -1.30 -10.78 -10.33
CA GLN A 111 -1.35 -10.06 -9.07
C GLN A 111 0.05 -9.81 -8.51
N VAL A 112 0.23 -8.76 -7.69
CA VAL A 112 1.55 -8.40 -7.16
C VAL A 112 1.95 -9.27 -5.94
N ASP A 113 0.98 -9.83 -5.22
CA ASP A 113 1.17 -10.80 -4.13
C ASP A 113 1.36 -12.25 -4.60
N ILE A 114 1.37 -12.50 -5.91
CA ILE A 114 1.48 -13.85 -6.46
C ILE A 114 2.84 -14.50 -6.16
N GLU A 115 2.83 -15.81 -5.92
CA GLU A 115 4.05 -16.59 -5.74
C GLU A 115 4.81 -16.78 -7.08
N ASP A 116 6.12 -17.04 -6.99
CA ASP A 116 7.02 -17.02 -8.16
C ASP A 116 6.72 -18.16 -9.17
N ASP A 117 6.18 -19.27 -8.70
CA ASP A 117 5.83 -20.49 -9.43
C ASP A 117 4.43 -20.46 -10.06
N GLU A 118 3.58 -19.52 -9.65
CA GLU A 118 2.23 -19.36 -10.19
C GLU A 118 2.17 -18.51 -11.47
N VAL A 119 3.27 -17.86 -11.87
CA VAL A 119 3.35 -17.03 -13.08
C VAL A 119 4.56 -17.39 -13.94
N SER A 120 4.34 -17.59 -15.24
CA SER A 120 5.44 -17.87 -16.16
C SER A 120 6.46 -16.74 -16.20
N GLU A 121 7.75 -17.11 -16.26
CA GLU A 121 8.85 -16.15 -16.36
C GLU A 121 8.70 -15.24 -17.59
N GLU A 122 8.23 -15.79 -18.72
CA GLU A 122 7.96 -15.01 -19.93
C GLU A 122 6.98 -13.86 -19.65
N LEU A 123 5.89 -14.12 -18.92
CA LEU A 123 4.89 -13.10 -18.59
C LEU A 123 5.47 -12.07 -17.61
N ARG A 124 6.26 -12.52 -16.63
CA ARG A 124 6.94 -11.63 -15.67
C ARG A 124 7.95 -10.73 -16.36
N LEU A 125 8.69 -11.22 -17.35
CA LEU A 125 9.64 -10.42 -18.12
C LEU A 125 8.93 -9.45 -19.08
N ARG A 126 7.83 -9.89 -19.72
CA ARG A 126 7.02 -9.02 -20.58
C ARG A 126 6.41 -7.85 -19.81
N TYR A 127 5.93 -8.09 -18.59
CA TYR A 127 5.34 -7.09 -17.71
C TYR A 127 6.24 -6.80 -16.51
N ARG A 128 7.55 -6.68 -16.74
CA ARG A 128 8.55 -6.52 -15.67
C ARG A 128 8.30 -5.30 -14.80
N TYR A 129 7.65 -4.26 -15.31
CA TYR A 129 7.28 -3.08 -14.54
C TYR A 129 6.22 -3.35 -13.46
N ILE A 130 5.38 -4.38 -13.61
CA ILE A 130 4.48 -4.87 -12.55
C ILE A 130 5.25 -5.81 -11.62
N ASP A 131 6.02 -6.75 -12.17
CA ASP A 131 6.79 -7.71 -11.36
C ASP A 131 7.82 -7.01 -10.44
N LEU A 132 8.41 -5.89 -10.85
CA LEU A 132 9.29 -5.09 -10.01
C LEU A 132 8.58 -4.40 -8.82
N ARG A 133 7.24 -4.36 -8.78
CA ARG A 133 6.48 -3.86 -7.63
C ARG A 133 6.39 -4.87 -6.49
N ARG A 134 6.76 -6.14 -6.75
CA ARG A 134 6.71 -7.22 -5.77
C ARG A 134 7.79 -7.00 -4.71
N PRO A 135 7.49 -7.20 -3.41
CA PRO A 135 8.44 -6.92 -2.33
C PRO A 135 9.80 -7.62 -2.51
N GLN A 136 9.79 -8.89 -2.93
CA GLN A 136 11.02 -9.66 -3.19
C GLN A 136 11.90 -9.04 -4.28
N MET A 137 11.29 -8.54 -5.36
CA MET A 137 12.02 -7.91 -6.46
C MET A 137 12.57 -6.54 -6.06
N LEU A 138 11.78 -5.77 -5.30
CA LEU A 138 12.19 -4.49 -4.75
C LEU A 138 13.38 -4.65 -3.80
N GLU A 139 13.34 -5.62 -2.90
CA GLU A 139 14.42 -5.90 -1.94
C GLU A 139 15.73 -6.26 -2.64
N ARG A 140 15.67 -7.13 -3.65
CA ARG A 140 16.84 -7.48 -4.48
C ARG A 140 17.46 -6.25 -5.14
N LEU A 141 16.64 -5.32 -5.65
CA LEU A 141 17.14 -4.08 -6.26
C LEU A 141 17.69 -3.09 -5.21
N LYS A 142 17.06 -2.97 -4.04
CA LYS A 142 17.56 -2.16 -2.92
C LYS A 142 18.94 -2.67 -2.47
N LEU A 143 19.07 -3.99 -2.25
CA LEU A 143 20.32 -4.64 -1.87
C LEU A 143 21.42 -4.41 -2.91
N ARG A 144 21.12 -4.60 -4.20
CA ARG A 144 22.08 -4.32 -5.28
C ARG A 144 22.58 -2.88 -5.23
N SER A 145 21.67 -1.91 -5.04
CA SER A 145 22.02 -0.49 -4.93
C SER A 145 22.94 -0.23 -3.74
N GLU A 146 22.65 -0.84 -2.59
CA GLU A 146 23.45 -0.72 -1.38
C GLU A 146 24.85 -1.31 -1.54
N VAL A 147 24.97 -2.50 -2.12
CA VAL A 147 26.28 -3.13 -2.41
C VAL A 147 27.13 -2.23 -3.31
N VAL A 148 26.56 -1.71 -4.39
CA VAL A 148 27.27 -0.79 -5.30
C VAL A 148 27.69 0.49 -4.59
N ARG A 149 26.83 1.04 -3.71
CA ARG A 149 27.16 2.23 -2.90
C ARG A 149 28.34 1.96 -1.97
N VAL A 150 28.34 0.83 -1.25
CA VAL A 150 29.44 0.45 -0.34
C VAL A 150 30.74 0.31 -1.11
N LEU A 151 30.72 -0.38 -2.26
CA LEU A 151 31.92 -0.57 -3.10
C LEU A 151 32.47 0.74 -3.68
N ARG A 152 31.61 1.73 -3.94
CA ARG A 152 32.04 3.05 -4.45
C ARG A 152 32.55 4.00 -3.37
N ASN A 153 32.15 3.78 -2.13
CA ASN A 153 32.54 4.63 -0.99
C ASN A 153 33.84 4.15 -0.31
N PHE A 154 34.35 2.98 -0.69
CA PHE A 154 35.66 2.46 -0.30
C PHE A 154 36.73 2.92 -1.31
#